data_AF-A0AAX6QMP1-F1
#
_entry.id   AF-A0AAX6QMP1-F1
#
_cell.length_a   1.000
_cell.length_b   1.000
_cell.length_c   1.000
_cell.angle_alpha   90.00
_cell.angle_beta   90.00
_cell.angle_gamma   90.00
#
_symmetry.space_group_name_H-M   'P 1'
#
loop_
_entity.id
_entity.type
_entity.pdbx_description
1 polymer ?
#
loop_
_entity_poly.entity_id
_entity_poly.type
_entity_poly.pdbx_seq_one_letter_code
_entity_poly.pdbx_strand_id
1 'polypeptide(L)'
;MATIKKAKAQRPQSQTWEEFSRAAEKLYLADPMKARVVLKYRHTDGNLCIKVTDDLVCLVYRTDQAQDVKKIEKFHSQLMRLMVAKESRSVTMETE
;
A
#
# COMPACT_ATOMS: atom_id res chain seq x y z
N MET A 1 -35.75 -10.58 3.65
CA MET A 1 -34.40 -10.51 4.22
C MET A 1 -33.56 -9.54 3.41
N ALA A 2 -33.19 -8.40 3.98
CA ALA A 2 -32.46 -7.34 3.28
C ALA A 2 -30.96 -7.66 3.20
N THR A 3 -30.42 -7.83 2.00
CA THR A 3 -28.97 -7.89 1.79
C THR A 3 -28.43 -6.48 1.94
N ILE A 4 -27.79 -6.19 3.07
CA ILE A 4 -27.05 -4.94 3.27
C ILE A 4 -25.85 -4.96 2.31
N LYS A 5 -26.02 -4.35 1.12
CA LYS A 5 -24.89 -3.98 0.27
C LYS A 5 -24.10 -2.93 1.04
N LYS A 6 -23.01 -3.32 1.71
CA LYS A 6 -22.05 -2.36 2.27
C LYS A 6 -21.65 -1.41 1.15
N ALA A 7 -22.02 -0.14 1.27
CA ALA A 7 -21.51 0.93 0.43
C ALA A 7 -19.97 0.87 0.51
N LYS A 8 -19.32 0.50 -0.59
CA LYS A 8 -17.86 0.65 -0.69
C LYS A 8 -17.62 2.15 -0.74
N ALA A 9 -17.11 2.73 0.35
CA ALA A 9 -16.51 4.06 0.29
C ALA A 9 -15.51 4.05 -0.87
N GLN A 10 -15.81 4.84 -1.91
CA GLN A 10 -15.01 4.95 -3.12
C GLN A 10 -13.78 5.78 -2.75
N ARG A 11 -12.80 5.12 -2.12
CA ARG A 11 -11.53 5.74 -1.78
C ARG A 11 -10.76 6.06 -3.06
N PRO A 12 -10.00 7.17 -3.09
CA PRO A 12 -9.13 7.47 -4.22
C PRO A 12 -8.23 6.26 -4.48
N GLN A 13 -8.29 5.74 -5.70
CA GLN A 13 -7.47 4.62 -6.13
C GLN A 13 -6.39 5.16 -7.06
N SER A 14 -5.13 4.86 -6.77
CA SER A 14 -4.02 5.23 -7.64
C SER A 14 -4.16 4.50 -8.97
N GLN A 15 -3.96 5.21 -10.08
CA GLN A 15 -4.11 4.65 -11.43
C GLN A 15 -2.91 3.80 -11.83
N THR A 16 -1.71 4.13 -11.32
CA THR A 16 -0.47 3.39 -11.62
C THR A 16 0.21 2.90 -10.35
N TRP A 17 0.99 1.82 -10.50
CA TRP A 17 1.81 1.28 -9.42
C TRP A 17 2.86 2.28 -8.93
N GLU A 18 3.48 3.03 -9.84
CA GLU A 18 4.57 3.98 -9.56
C GLU A 18 4.10 5.18 -8.73
N GLU A 19 2.93 5.71 -9.05
CA GLU A 19 2.30 6.78 -8.27
C GLU A 19 1.96 6.27 -6.86
N PHE A 20 1.38 5.07 -6.78
CA PHE A 20 1.02 4.46 -5.51
C PHE A 20 2.24 4.23 -4.61
N SER A 21 3.28 3.57 -5.12
CA SER A 21 4.44 3.18 -4.31
C SER A 21 5.18 4.40 -3.77
N ARG A 22 5.38 5.43 -4.62
CA ARG A 22 6.02 6.69 -4.22
C ARG A 22 5.22 7.43 -3.16
N ALA A 23 3.91 7.56 -3.34
CA ALA A 23 3.04 8.23 -2.37
C ALA A 23 2.96 7.45 -1.04
N ALA A 24 2.92 6.12 -1.10
CA ALA A 24 2.84 5.26 0.06
C ALA A 24 4.14 5.27 0.89
N GLU A 25 5.30 5.26 0.24
CA GLU A 25 6.60 5.40 0.90
C GLU A 25 6.72 6.77 1.57
N LYS A 26 6.35 7.86 0.87
CA LYS A 26 6.33 9.20 1.46
C LYS A 26 5.41 9.29 2.68
N LEU A 27 4.23 8.68 2.62
CA LEU A 27 3.29 8.64 3.74
C LEU A 27 3.88 7.88 4.93
N TYR A 28 4.54 6.75 4.68
CA TYR A 28 5.18 5.96 5.73
C TYR A 28 6.35 6.70 6.40
N LEU A 29 7.20 7.37 5.61
CA LEU A 29 8.34 8.14 6.13
C LEU A 29 7.91 9.40 6.92
N ALA A 30 6.70 9.92 6.69
CA ALA A 30 6.19 11.09 7.40
C ALA A 30 5.86 10.78 8.88
N ASP A 31 5.17 9.68 9.14
CA ASP A 31 4.86 9.21 10.50
C ASP A 31 4.76 7.67 10.52
N PRO A 32 5.88 6.95 10.69
CA PRO A 32 5.91 5.48 10.67
C PRO A 32 5.04 4.83 11.74
N MET A 33 4.80 5.52 12.86
CA MET A 33 4.04 4.97 13.99
C MET A 33 2.53 4.99 13.76
N LYS A 34 2.03 5.89 12.90
CA LYS A 34 0.62 5.95 12.51
C LYS A 34 0.32 5.22 11.20
N ALA A 35 1.33 5.07 10.34
CA ALA A 35 1.17 4.41 9.07
C ALA A 35 0.91 2.90 9.24
N ARG A 36 -0.16 2.40 8.60
CA ARG A 36 -0.49 0.97 8.51
C ARG A 36 -0.57 0.51 7.06
N VAL A 37 0.01 -0.66 6.81
CA VAL A 37 -0.01 -1.35 5.51
C VAL A 37 -0.94 -2.54 5.61
N VAL A 38 -1.89 -2.65 4.69
CA VAL A 38 -2.88 -3.74 4.64
C VAL A 38 -2.85 -4.39 3.26
N LEU A 39 -2.64 -5.71 3.24
CA LEU A 39 -2.76 -6.55 2.05
C LEU A 39 -4.04 -7.39 2.13
N LYS A 40 -4.78 -7.45 1.04
CA LYS A 40 -5.97 -8.29 0.89
C LYS A 40 -5.92 -9.03 -0.43
N TYR A 41 -5.73 -10.34 -0.36
CA TYR A 41 -5.82 -11.25 -1.49
C TYR A 41 -7.20 -11.90 -1.54
N ARG A 42 -7.71 -12.12 -2.75
CA ARG A 42 -8.93 -12.88 -2.97
C ARG A 42 -8.77 -13.80 -4.17
N HIS A 43 -8.60 -15.09 -3.88
CA HIS A 43 -8.37 -16.11 -4.88
C HIS A 43 -9.54 -16.26 -5.88
N THR A 44 -10.78 -16.33 -5.37
CA THR A 44 -11.99 -16.53 -6.20
C THR A 44 -12.19 -15.46 -7.27
N ASP A 45 -11.80 -14.22 -6.98
CA ASP A 45 -11.95 -13.08 -7.89
C ASP A 45 -10.62 -12.76 -8.61
N GLY A 46 -9.56 -13.53 -8.37
CA GLY A 46 -8.23 -13.30 -8.96
C GLY A 46 -7.59 -11.95 -8.64
N ASN A 47 -8.00 -11.26 -7.56
CA ASN A 47 -7.56 -9.89 -7.28
C ASN A 47 -6.72 -9.75 -6.00
N LEU A 48 -5.85 -8.75 -6.04
CA LEU A 48 -5.00 -8.33 -4.95
C LEU A 48 -5.18 -6.83 -4.69
N CYS A 49 -5.27 -6.46 -3.42
CA CYS A 49 -5.38 -5.07 -3.00
C CYS A 49 -4.36 -4.78 -1.90
N ILE A 50 -3.58 -3.72 -2.09
CA ILE A 50 -2.71 -3.15 -1.07
C ILE A 50 -3.23 -1.76 -0.69
N LYS A 51 -3.14 -1.43 0.60
CA LYS A 51 -3.56 -0.14 1.16
C LYS A 51 -2.53 0.36 2.16
N VAL A 52 -2.18 1.63 2.08
CA VAL A 52 -1.34 2.33 3.08
C VAL A 52 -2.08 3.56 3.58
N THR A 53 -2.13 3.76 4.89
CA THR A 53 -2.93 4.83 5.50
C THR A 53 -2.44 5.18 6.90
N ASP A 54 -2.61 6.43 7.32
CA ASP A 54 -2.32 6.99 8.65
C ASP A 54 -3.60 7.46 9.37
N ASP A 55 -4.76 6.92 8.97
CA ASP A 55 -6.13 7.34 9.36
C ASP A 55 -6.61 8.67 8.79
N LEU A 56 -5.74 9.49 8.20
CA LEU A 56 -6.11 10.74 7.52
C LEU A 56 -6.13 10.56 6.00
N VAL A 57 -5.03 10.05 5.45
CA VAL A 57 -4.85 9.76 4.03
C VAL A 57 -4.98 8.25 3.83
N CYS A 58 -5.60 7.86 2.72
CA CYS A 58 -5.77 6.45 2.37
C CYS A 58 -5.41 6.21 0.91
N LEU A 59 -4.24 5.59 0.72
CA LEU A 59 -3.74 5.19 -0.59
C LEU A 59 -4.11 3.73 -0.83
N VAL A 60 -4.71 3.45 -1.98
CA VAL A 60 -5.15 2.09 -2.34
C VAL A 60 -4.70 1.79 -3.76
N TYR A 61 -4.07 0.63 -3.95
CA TYR A 61 -3.82 0.02 -5.25
C TYR A 61 -4.52 -1.33 -5.32
N ARG A 62 -5.26 -1.57 -6.42
CA ARG A 62 -5.92 -2.84 -6.71
C ARG A 62 -5.48 -3.29 -8.08
N THR A 63 -5.21 -4.58 -8.20
CA THR A 63 -4.76 -5.19 -9.44
C THR A 63 -5.27 -6.62 -9.51
N ASP A 64 -5.56 -7.07 -10.72
CA ASP A 64 -5.79 -8.46 -11.11
C ASP A 64 -4.60 -9.00 -11.93
N GLN A 65 -3.58 -8.16 -12.17
CA GLN A 65 -2.43 -8.48 -13.00
C GLN A 65 -1.41 -9.28 -12.19
N ALA A 66 -1.14 -10.52 -12.59
CA ALA A 66 -0.19 -11.40 -11.90
C ALA A 66 1.24 -10.81 -11.83
N GLN A 67 1.64 -10.01 -12.82
CA GLN A 67 2.94 -9.32 -12.85
C GLN A 67 3.14 -8.34 -11.67
N ASP A 68 2.06 -7.82 -11.09
CA ASP A 68 2.13 -6.87 -9.97
C ASP A 68 2.31 -7.58 -8.63
N VAL A 69 2.04 -8.88 -8.54
CA VAL A 69 2.17 -9.64 -7.29
C VAL A 69 3.60 -9.54 -6.75
N LYS A 70 4.61 -9.72 -7.61
CA LYS A 70 6.03 -9.62 -7.22
C LYS A 70 6.43 -8.18 -6.86
N LYS A 71 5.83 -7.16 -7.50
CA LYS A 71 6.09 -5.76 -7.16
C LYS A 71 5.54 -5.42 -5.78
N ILE A 72 4.32 -5.86 -5.50
CA ILE A 72 3.63 -5.66 -4.22
C ILE A 72 4.34 -6.39 -3.08
N GLU A 73 4.77 -7.64 -3.30
CA GLU A 73 5.55 -8.41 -2.32
C GLU A 73 6.86 -7.69 -1.98
N LYS A 74 7.66 -7.30 -2.99
CA LYS A 74 8.91 -6.55 -2.78
C LYS A 74 8.70 -5.26 -2.00
N PHE A 75 7.66 -4.50 -2.34
CA PHE A 75 7.34 -3.24 -1.66
C PHE A 75 6.93 -3.46 -0.21
N HIS A 76 6.09 -4.47 0.06
CA HIS A 76 5.72 -4.83 1.43
C HIS A 76 6.94 -5.26 2.25
N SER A 77 7.80 -6.09 1.67
CA SER A 77 9.07 -6.52 2.26
C SER A 77 10.03 -5.35 2.53
N GLN A 78 10.07 -4.33 1.66
CA GLN A 78 10.83 -3.10 1.88
C GLN A 78 10.30 -2.31 3.09
N LEU A 79 8.99 -2.09 3.18
CA LEU A 79 8.39 -1.39 4.32
C LEU A 79 8.65 -2.12 5.63
N MET A 80 8.57 -3.47 5.65
CA MET A 80 8.92 -4.25 6.83
C MET A 80 10.37 -4.02 7.29
N ARG A 81 11.34 -3.92 6.36
CA ARG A 81 12.73 -3.60 6.71
C ARG A 81 12.85 -2.20 7.31
N LEU A 82 12.13 -1.21 6.75
CA LEU A 82 12.12 0.16 7.27
C LEU A 82 11.44 0.27 8.64
N MET A 83 10.50 -0.61 8.97
CA MET A 83 9.85 -0.67 10.30
C MET A 83 10.79 -1.17 11.40
N VAL A 84 11.76 -2.03 11.04
CA VAL A 84 12.70 -2.62 12.00
C VAL A 84 13.98 -1.79 12.12
N ALA A 85 14.34 -1.03 11.08
CA ALA A 85 15.53 -0.19 11.09
C ALA A 85 15.44 0.92 12.16
N LYS A 86 16.49 1.04 12.99
CA LYS A 86 16.58 1.98 14.13
C LYS A 86 16.57 3.46 13.71
N GLU A 87 16.95 3.75 12.47
CA GLU A 87 17.03 5.10 11.89
C GLU A 87 16.33 5.07 10.52
N SER A 88 15.03 5.36 10.47
CA SER A 88 14.29 5.46 9.20
C SER A 88 14.55 6.76 8.44
N ARG A 89 15.40 7.65 8.99
CA ARG A 89 15.74 8.98 8.43
C ARG A 89 16.97 9.00 7.51
N SER A 90 17.72 7.92 7.35
CA SER A 90 19.00 7.94 6.64
C SER A 90 19.02 7.26 5.26
N VAL A 91 17.88 7.05 4.60
CA VAL A 91 17.87 6.60 3.20
C VAL A 91 17.65 7.81 2.28
N THR A 92 18.68 8.65 2.17
CA THR A 92 18.83 9.50 0.98
C THR A 92 18.96 8.56 -0.21
N MET A 93 17.96 8.58 -1.09
CA MET A 93 18.02 7.90 -2.38
C MET A 93 19.16 8.54 -3.19
N GLU A 94 20.27 7.81 -3.35
CA GLU A 94 21.25 8.14 -4.37
C GLU A 94 20.58 7.95 -5.73
N THR A 95 20.36 9.08 -6.41
CA THR A 95 20.04 9.12 -7.84
C THR A 95 21.37 9.04 -8.60
N GLU A 96 21.63 7.89 -9.22
CA GLU A 96 22.44 7.80 -10.45
C GLU A 96 21.52 7.62 -11.65
#